data_AF-A0A5U6MI02-F1
#
_entry.id   AF-A0A5U6MI02-F1
#
_cell.length_a   1.000
_cell.length_b   1.000
_cell.length_c   1.000
_cell.angle_alpha   90.00
_cell.angle_beta   90.00
_cell.angle_gamma   90.00
#
_symmetry.space_group_name_H-M   'P 1'
#
loop_
_entity.id
_entity.type
_entity.pdbx_description
1 polymer ?
#
loop_
_entity_poly.entity_id
_entity_poly.type
_entity_poly.pdbx_seq_one_letter_code
_entity_poly.pdbx_strand_id
1 'polypeptide(L)' 'MCKFDLESLEDLLPETAREIADTIGFPATQRLIEHFGGACFPVGRGLRESGGRRLSMLREV' A
#
# COMPACT_ATOMS: atom_id res chain seq x y z
N MET A 1 -15.13 -6.35 -4.48
CA MET A 1 -13.72 -6.39 -4.04
C MET A 1 -13.20 -7.78 -4.30
N CYS A 2 -12.03 -7.90 -4.93
CA CYS A 2 -11.37 -9.19 -5.10
C CYS A 2 -10.81 -9.61 -3.74
N LYS A 3 -11.26 -10.75 -3.22
CA LYS A 3 -10.83 -11.28 -1.93
C LYS A 3 -9.64 -12.21 -2.19
N PHE A 4 -8.43 -11.73 -1.96
CA PHE A 4 -7.19 -12.50 -2.13
C PHE A 4 -6.39 -12.47 -0.82
N ASP A 5 -5.56 -13.50 -0.64
CA ASP A 5 -4.66 -13.61 0.50
C ASP A 5 -3.24 -13.36 0.02
N LEU A 6 -2.61 -12.28 0.52
CA LEU A 6 -1.30 -11.85 0.04
C LEU A 6 -0.17 -12.80 0.45
N GLU A 7 -0.26 -13.38 1.64
CA GLU A 7 0.76 -14.29 2.17
C GLU A 7 0.84 -15.57 1.32
N SER A 8 -0.30 -16.17 0.97
CA SER A 8 -0.35 -17.34 0.08
C SER A 8 0.12 -17.07 -1.36
N LEU A 9 0.29 -15.81 -1.76
CA LEU A 9 0.63 -15.41 -3.14
C LEU A 9 2.00 -14.74 -3.25
N GLU A 10 2.82 -14.78 -2.20
CA GLU A 10 4.10 -14.06 -2.09
C GLU A 10 4.98 -14.17 -3.36
N ASP A 11 5.15 -15.38 -3.89
CA ASP A 11 5.98 -15.65 -5.08
C ASP A 11 5.46 -14.98 -6.37
N LEU A 12 4.17 -14.67 -6.42
CA LEU A 12 3.50 -14.03 -7.55
C LEU A 12 3.43 -12.50 -7.40
N LEU A 13 3.84 -11.97 -6.25
CA LEU A 13 3.76 -10.55 -5.98
C LEU A 13 4.86 -9.77 -6.72
N PRO A 14 4.52 -8.58 -7.26
CA PRO A 14 5.52 -7.61 -7.68
C PRO A 14 6.53 -7.37 -6.56
N GLU A 15 7.78 -7.14 -6.92
CA GLU A 15 8.88 -6.87 -5.97
C GLU A 15 8.49 -5.82 -4.92
N THR A 16 7.91 -4.70 -5.36
CA THR A 16 7.46 -3.62 -4.46
C THR A 16 6.43 -4.08 -3.41
N ALA A 17 5.54 -5.01 -3.74
CA ALA A 17 4.56 -5.51 -2.77
C ALA A 17 5.22 -6.42 -1.72
N ARG A 18 6.25 -7.18 -2.12
CA ARG A 18 7.09 -7.96 -1.20
C ARG A 18 7.89 -7.05 -0.27
N GLU A 19 8.56 -6.03 -0.80
CA GLU A 19 9.31 -5.05 0.00
C GLU A 19 8.42 -4.34 1.04
N ILE A 20 7.18 -4.01 0.66
CA ILE A 20 6.21 -3.43 1.59
C ILE A 20 5.82 -4.47 2.65
N ALA A 21 5.51 -5.71 2.26
CA ALA A 21 5.22 -6.79 3.21
C ALA A 21 6.37 -7.07 4.17
N ASP A 22 7.62 -7.02 3.73
CA ASP A 22 8.80 -7.14 4.59
C ASP A 22 8.91 -5.98 5.60
N THR A 23 8.42 -4.80 5.22
CA THR A 23 8.52 -3.60 6.06
C THR A 23 7.39 -3.48 7.08
N ILE A 24 6.15 -3.78 6.69
CA ILE A 24 4.95 -3.55 7.52
C ILE A 24 4.12 -4.81 7.80
N GLY A 25 4.50 -5.96 7.24
CA GLY A 25 3.81 -7.24 7.36
C GLY A 25 2.66 -7.42 6.36
N PHE A 26 2.42 -8.67 5.94
CA PHE A 26 1.33 -9.04 5.01
C PHE A 26 -0.06 -8.50 5.40
N PRO A 27 -0.50 -8.56 6.67
CA PRO A 27 -1.83 -8.07 7.05
C PRO A 27 -2.01 -6.57 6.81
N ALA A 28 -0.97 -5.77 7.06
CA ALA A 28 -1.00 -4.33 6.83
C ALA A 28 -0.91 -4.00 5.34
N THR A 29 -0.05 -4.71 4.60
CA THR A 29 0.04 -4.61 3.14
C THR A 29 -1.28 -4.94 2.47
N GLN A 30 -2.03 -5.92 2.96
CA GLN A 30 -3.35 -6.25 2.42
C GLN A 30 -4.33 -5.11 2.56
N ARG A 31 -4.42 -4.50 3.75
CA ARG A 31 -5.27 -3.32 3.97
C ARG A 31 -4.86 -2.16 3.07
N LEU A 32 -3.55 -1.96 2.90
CA LEU A 32 -3.01 -0.92 2.02
C LEU A 32 -3.48 -1.11 0.59
N ILE A 33 -3.31 -2.31 0.02
CA ILE A 33 -3.70 -2.60 -1.37
C ILE A 33 -5.22 -2.61 -1.53
N GLU A 34 -5.98 -3.10 -0.56
CA GLU A 34 -7.44 -3.06 -0.59
C GLU A 34 -8.00 -1.63 -0.55
N HIS A 35 -7.36 -0.74 0.22
CA HIS A 35 -7.80 0.65 0.39
C HIS A 35 -7.38 1.55 -0.78
N PHE A 36 -6.15 1.41 -1.27
CA PHE A 36 -5.59 2.27 -2.33
C PHE A 36 -5.70 1.68 -3.74
N GLY A 37 -5.81 0.36 -3.87
CA GLY A 37 -5.83 -0.36 -5.14
C GLY A 37 -4.45 -0.52 -5.80
N GLY A 38 -4.44 -1.00 -7.05
CA GLY A 38 -3.24 -1.31 -7.84
C GLY A 38 -2.72 -0.18 -8.73
N ALA A 39 -3.00 1.09 -8.41
CA ALA A 39 -2.52 2.24 -9.18
C ALA A 39 -1.33 2.90 -8.48
N CYS A 40 -0.44 3.51 -9.26
CA CYS A 40 0.68 4.31 -8.76
C CYS A 40 0.14 5.40 -7.81
N PHE A 41 0.47 5.29 -6.51
CA PHE A 41 -0.02 6.17 -5.46
C PHE A 41 1.10 7.15 -5.03
N PRO A 42 1.20 8.34 -5.64
CA PRO A 42 2.29 9.27 -5.34
C PRO A 42 2.09 9.90 -3.96
N VAL A 43 2.90 9.48 -2.98
CA VAL A 43 2.93 10.08 -1.65
C VAL A 43 3.94 11.23 -1.64
N GLY A 44 3.43 12.46 -1.58
CA GLY A 44 4.29 13.63 -1.35
C GLY A 44 4.78 13.66 0.09
N ARG A 45 6.02 14.11 0.32
CA ARG A 45 6.60 14.26 1.68
C ARG A 45 6.01 15.42 2.51
N GLY A 46 4.78 15.85 2.21
CA GLY A 46 4.14 17.00 2.86
C GLY A 46 4.82 18.36 2.63
N LEU A 47 5.82 18.45 1.74
CA LEU A 47 6.58 19.69 1.47
C LEU A 47 5.76 20.75 0.71
N ARG A 48 4.63 20.35 0.12
CA ARG A 48 3.70 21.23 -0.61
C ARG A 48 2.29 20.89 -0.15
N GLU A 49 1.45 21.91 0.04
CA GLU A 49 0.03 21.78 0.43
C GLU A 49 -0.72 20.72 -0.41
N SER A 50 -0.47 20.68 -1.72
CA SER A 50 -1.09 19.71 -2.63
C SER A 50 -0.70 18.24 -2.38
N GLY A 51 0.40 17.99 -1.69
CA GLY A 51 0.86 16.65 -1.29
C GLY A 51 0.27 16.16 0.03
N GLY A 52 -0.33 17.04 0.84
CA GLY A 52 -0.84 16.70 2.17
C GLY A 52 -1.99 15.70 2.16
N ARG A 53 -2.92 15.84 1.20
CA ARG A 53 -4.14 14.99 1.15
C ARG A 53 -3.83 13.49 1.06
N ARG A 54 -2.92 13.08 0.17
CA ARG A 54 -2.56 11.66 -0.02
C ARG A 54 -1.80 11.10 1.18
N LEU A 55 -0.98 11.94 1.83
CA LEU A 55 -0.30 11.56 3.07
C LEU A 55 -1.29 11.35 4.22
N SER A 56 -2.33 12.18 4.32
CA SER A 56 -3.40 11.99 5.32
C SER A 56 -4.13 10.67 5.09
N MET A 57 -4.48 10.34 3.84
CA MET A 57 -5.12 9.07 3.53
C MET A 57 -4.26 7.88 3.96
N LEU A 58 -2.94 7.92 3.74
CA LEU A 58 -2.03 6.84 4.14
C LEU A 58 -1.98 6.62 5.66
N ARG A 59 -2.19 7.67 6.46
CA ARG A 59 -2.23 7.58 7.93
C ARG A 59 -3.51 6.95 8.47
N GLU A 60 -4.54 6.85 7.66
CA GLU A 60 -5.86 6.33 8.04
C GLU A 60 -6.00 4.82 7.80
N VAL A 61 -4.97 4.17 7.23
CA VAL A 61 -4.94 2.73 6.88
C VAL A 61 -4.14 1.92 7.89
#